data_AF-R4MHT6-F1
#
_entry.id   AF-R4MHT6-F1
#
_cell.length_a   1.000
_cell.length_b   1.000
_cell.length_c   1.000
_cell.angle_alpha   90.00
_cell.angle_beta   90.00
_cell.angle_gamma   90.00
#
_symmetry.space_group_name_H-M   'P 1'
#
loop_
_entity.id
_entity.type
_entity.pdbx_description
1 polymer ?
#
loop_
_entity_poly.entity_id
_entity_poly.type
_entity_poly.pdbx_seq_one_letter_code
_entity_poly.pdbx_strand_id
1 'polypeptide(L)'
;MQVALAATMKSYGVAPGAVIGHSLGESAAAVVAGALCLEDGVRVICRRSALMTRIAGAGAMASVELPAQQVLSELMARRRSTTPWSRWWPPRSPP
;
A
#
# COMPACT_ATOMS: atom_id res chain seq x y z
N MET A 1 2.20 -11.19 9.34
CA MET A 1 2.38 -10.13 10.38
C MET A 1 1.12 -9.30 10.61
N GLN A 2 0.63 -8.51 9.65
CA GLN A 2 -0.49 -7.57 9.88
C GLN A 2 -1.78 -8.23 10.43
N VAL A 3 -2.24 -9.33 9.82
CA VAL A 3 -3.43 -10.06 10.29
C VAL A 3 -3.23 -10.62 11.70
N ALA A 4 -2.05 -11.16 11.98
CA ALA A 4 -1.73 -11.70 13.31
C ALA A 4 -1.74 -10.60 14.38
N LEU A 5 -1.17 -9.42 14.09
CA LEU A 5 -1.20 -8.29 15.01
C LEU A 5 -2.63 -7.83 15.30
N ALA A 6 -3.49 -7.75 14.27
CA ALA A 6 -4.90 -7.42 14.47
C ALA A 6 -5.64 -8.48 15.31
N ALA A 7 -5.35 -9.77 15.09
CA ALA A 7 -5.89 -10.85 15.92
C ALA A 7 -5.41 -10.75 17.38
N THR A 8 -4.15 -10.41 17.61
CA THR A 8 -3.60 -10.16 18.96
C THR A 8 -4.31 -8.98 19.62
N MET A 9 -4.48 -7.85 18.94
CA MET A 9 -5.22 -6.71 19.49
C MET A 9 -6.67 -7.09 19.84
N LYS A 10 -7.32 -7.87 18.98
CA LYS A 10 -8.66 -8.42 19.24
C LYS A 10 -8.71 -9.30 20.49
N SER A 11 -7.66 -10.10 20.74
CA SER A 11 -7.56 -10.90 21.97
C SER A 11 -7.46 -10.07 23.25
N TYR A 12 -6.98 -8.83 23.14
CA TYR A 12 -7.00 -7.83 24.23
C TYR A 12 -8.28 -6.99 24.27
N GLY A 13 -9.33 -7.38 23.53
CA GLY A 13 -10.62 -6.68 23.51
C GLY A 13 -10.68 -5.46 22.60
N VAL A 14 -9.64 -5.19 21.80
CA VAL A 14 -9.61 -4.05 20.88
C VAL A 14 -10.16 -4.47 19.52
N ALA A 15 -11.33 -3.95 19.16
CA ALA A 15 -11.93 -4.13 17.84
C ALA A 15 -11.83 -2.83 17.02
N PRO A 16 -11.39 -2.87 15.74
CA PRO A 16 -11.34 -1.69 14.91
C PRO A 16 -12.74 -1.22 14.50
N GLY A 17 -13.01 0.08 14.62
CA GLY A 17 -14.23 0.70 14.07
C GLY A 17 -14.18 0.89 12.54
N ALA A 18 -12.97 0.94 11.98
CA ALA A 18 -12.71 0.97 10.54
C ALA A 18 -11.30 0.40 10.27
N VAL A 19 -11.08 -0.08 9.04
CA VAL A 19 -9.76 -0.51 8.58
C VAL A 19 -9.43 0.12 7.24
N ILE A 20 -8.18 0.56 7.07
CA ILE A 20 -7.67 1.11 5.82
C ILE A 20 -6.35 0.41 5.54
N GLY A 21 -6.28 -0.24 4.38
CA GLY A 21 -5.05 -0.84 3.87
C GLY A 21 -4.41 0.05 2.82
N HIS A 22 -3.10 -0.10 2.64
CA HIS A 22 -2.38 0.57 1.57
C HIS A 22 -1.51 -0.44 0.81
N SER A 23 -1.69 -0.53 -0.50
CA SER A 23 -0.95 -1.48 -1.34
C SER A 23 -1.14 -2.93 -0.89
N LEU A 24 -0.06 -3.59 -0.47
CA LEU A 24 -0.06 -4.95 0.07
C LEU A 24 -0.93 -5.05 1.32
N GLY A 25 -1.08 -3.95 2.07
CA GLY A 25 -1.88 -3.92 3.29
C GLY A 25 -3.39 -4.03 3.06
N GLU A 26 -3.88 -3.79 1.84
CA GLU A 26 -5.31 -3.93 1.51
C GLU A 26 -5.79 -5.38 1.66
N SER A 27 -4.95 -6.36 1.32
CA SER A 27 -5.27 -7.78 1.53
C SER A 27 -5.43 -8.11 3.01
N ALA A 28 -4.57 -7.56 3.88
CA ALA A 28 -4.70 -7.74 5.33
C ALA A 28 -5.92 -7.00 5.88
N ALA A 29 -6.19 -5.78 5.42
CA ALA A 29 -7.36 -5.00 5.83
C ALA A 29 -8.67 -5.73 5.45
N ALA A 30 -8.75 -6.32 4.25
CA ALA A 30 -9.91 -7.09 3.82
C ALA A 30 -10.16 -8.33 4.72
N VAL A 31 -9.09 -9.04 5.14
CA VAL A 31 -9.21 -10.15 6.09
C VAL A 31 -9.67 -9.66 7.47
N VAL A 32 -9.08 -8.58 7.98
CA VAL A 32 -9.44 -8.03 9.30
C VAL A 32 -10.87 -7.48 9.32
N ALA A 33 -11.35 -6.90 8.22
CA ALA A 33 -12.74 -6.47 8.04
C ALA A 33 -13.73 -7.63 7.91
N GLY A 34 -13.25 -8.86 7.68
CA GLY A 34 -14.10 -10.02 7.37
C GLY A 34 -14.63 -10.04 5.93
N ALA A 35 -14.14 -9.17 5.05
CA ALA A 35 -14.50 -9.17 3.63
C ALA A 35 -13.87 -10.35 2.86
N LEU A 36 -12.76 -10.88 3.36
CA LEU A 36 -12.14 -12.13 2.90
C LEU A 36 -11.91 -13.06 4.08
N CYS A 37 -12.05 -14.38 3.87
CA CYS A 37 -11.50 -15.34 4.81
C CYS A 37 -9.96 -15.31 4.77
N LEU A 38 -9.33 -15.90 5.78
CA LEU A 38 -7.87 -15.91 5.88
C LEU A 38 -7.23 -16.62 4.68
N GLU A 39 -7.82 -17.73 4.26
CA GLU A 39 -7.35 -18.55 3.14
C GLU A 39 -7.36 -17.77 1.83
N ASP A 40 -8.44 -17.02 1.56
CA ASP A 40 -8.55 -16.20 0.36
C ASP A 40 -7.63 -14.98 0.41
N GLY A 41 -7.49 -14.35 1.58
CA GLY A 41 -6.50 -13.29 1.79
C GLY A 41 -5.07 -13.74 1.47
N VAL A 42 -4.71 -14.96 1.91
CA VAL A 42 -3.41 -15.58 1.58
C VAL A 42 -3.29 -15.84 0.07
N ARG A 43 -4.33 -16.39 -0.57
CA ARG A 43 -4.31 -16.64 -2.03
C ARG A 43 -4.09 -15.34 -2.81
N VAL A 44 -4.78 -14.26 -2.44
CA VAL A 44 -4.67 -12.95 -3.10
C VAL A 44 -3.24 -12.42 -2.98
N ILE A 45 -2.68 -12.36 -1.76
CA ILE A 45 -1.36 -11.77 -1.55
C ILE A 45 -0.24 -12.58 -2.20
N CYS A 46 -0.32 -13.92 -2.15
CA CYS A 46 0.65 -14.81 -2.77
C CYS A 46 0.63 -14.70 -4.31
N ARG A 47 -0.56 -14.71 -4.92
CA ARG A 47 -0.68 -14.56 -6.39
C ARG A 47 -0.22 -13.19 -6.85
N ARG A 48 -0.61 -12.12 -6.15
CA ARG A 48 -0.16 -10.76 -6.44
C ARG A 48 1.37 -10.65 -6.39
N SER A 49 2.00 -11.22 -5.35
CA SER A 49 3.45 -11.25 -5.22
C SER A 49 4.11 -11.99 -6.38
N ALA A 50 3.63 -13.18 -6.73
CA ALA A 50 4.16 -13.97 -7.83
C ALA A 50 4.06 -13.25 -9.19
N LEU A 51 2.97 -12.52 -9.43
CA LEU A 51 2.82 -11.70 -10.63
C LEU A 51 3.77 -10.50 -10.63
N MET A 52 3.97 -9.85 -9.48
CA MET A 52 4.91 -8.74 -9.34
C MET A 52 6.36 -9.18 -9.62
N THR A 53 6.73 -10.41 -9.22
CA THR A 53 8.06 -10.98 -9.53
C THR A 53 8.35 -11.02 -11.03
N ARG A 54 7.34 -11.23 -11.88
CA ARG A 54 7.52 -11.31 -13.35
C ARG A 54 7.95 -9.99 -13.97
N ILE A 55 7.69 -8.87 -13.31
CA ILE A 55 8.06 -7.53 -13.78
C ILE A 55 9.13 -6.87 -12.89
N ALA A 56 9.71 -7.63 -11.96
CA ALA A 56 10.78 -7.13 -11.11
C ALA A 56 11.97 -6.69 -11.96
N GLY A 57 12.51 -5.50 -11.66
CA GLY A 57 13.63 -4.91 -12.41
C GLY A 57 13.22 -4.08 -13.64
N ALA A 58 11.95 -4.10 -14.06
CA ALA A 58 11.47 -3.31 -15.20
C ALA A 58 11.22 -1.82 -14.89
N GLY A 59 11.47 -1.38 -13.65
CA GLY A 59 11.25 -0.01 -13.21
C GLY A 59 11.85 0.26 -11.83
N ALA A 60 11.77 1.52 -11.41
CA ALA A 60 12.24 1.98 -10.11
C ALA A 60 11.15 2.80 -9.40
N MET A 61 11.23 2.87 -8.08
CA MET A 61 10.41 3.74 -7.26
C MET A 61 11.32 4.60 -6.38
N ALA A 62 10.98 5.87 -6.22
CA ALA A 62 11.67 6.80 -5.34
C ALA A 62 10.66 7.47 -4.41
N SER A 63 11.08 7.73 -3.16
CA SER A 63 10.35 8.60 -2.25
C SER A 63 10.85 10.02 -2.43
N VAL A 64 9.94 10.98 -2.58
CA VAL A 64 10.28 12.39 -2.79
C VAL A 64 9.54 13.22 -1.75
N GLU A 65 10.26 14.09 -1.05
CA GLU A 65 9.71 14.97 -0.02
C GLU A 65 9.12 16.25 -0.62
N LEU A 66 8.21 16.09 -1.59
CA LEU A 66 7.53 17.20 -2.24
C LEU A 66 6.02 16.91 -2.33
N PRO A 67 5.17 17.95 -2.24
CA PRO A 67 3.74 17.81 -2.48
C PRO A 67 3.46 17.28 -3.88
N ALA A 68 2.41 16.46 -3.99
CA ALA A 68 2.05 15.80 -5.24
C ALA A 68 2.00 16.71 -6.46
N GLN A 69 1.38 17.87 -6.27
CA GLN A 69 1.21 18.86 -7.32
C GLN A 69 2.54 19.44 -7.81
N GLN A 70 3.51 19.63 -6.91
CA GLN A 70 4.83 20.14 -7.27
C GLN A 70 5.59 19.10 -8.09
N VAL A 71 5.57 17.84 -7.65
CA VAL A 71 6.28 16.77 -8.37
C VAL A 71 5.67 16.57 -9.76
N LEU A 72 4.34 16.66 -9.90
CA LEU A 72 3.65 16.61 -11.20
C LEU A 72 4.09 17.76 -12.12
N SER A 73 4.12 18.98 -11.59
CA SER A 73 4.51 20.17 -12.33
C SER A 73 5.94 20.06 -12.85
N GLU A 74 6.86 19.57 -12.01
CA GLU A 74 8.26 19.36 -12.39
C GLU A 74 8.45 18.27 -13.45
N LEU A 75 7.74 17.13 -13.36
CA LEU A 75 7.86 16.09 -14.39
C LEU A 75 7.29 16.52 -15.73
N MET A 76 6.17 17.26 -15.72
CA MET A 76 5.56 17.83 -16.92
C MET A 76 6.50 18.82 -17.61
N ALA A 77 7.13 19.72 -16.84
CA ALA A 77 8.10 20.68 -17.36
C ALA A 77 9.31 19.99 -18.01
N ARG A 78 9.74 18.84 -17.48
CA ARG A 78 10.91 18.09 -17.96
C ARG A 78 10.60 17.09 -19.09
N ARG A 79 9.37 17.05 -19.61
CA ARG A 79 8.90 16.15 -20.70
C ARG A 79 9.22 14.66 -20.51
N ARG A 80 9.31 14.19 -19.26
CA ARG A 80 9.49 12.75 -18.95
C ARG A 80 8.12 12.07 -18.87
N SER A 81 7.55 11.75 -20.03
CA SER A 81 6.19 11.19 -20.15
C SER A 81 6.04 9.74 -19.67
N THR A 82 7.13 9.07 -19.28
CA THR A 82 7.14 7.61 -19.01
C THR A 82 7.27 7.24 -17.54
N THR A 83 7.23 8.18 -16.59
CA THR A 83 7.28 7.86 -15.15
C THR A 83 5.86 7.79 -14.57
N PRO A 84 5.21 6.62 -14.50
CA PRO A 84 3.90 6.50 -13.86
C PRO A 84 4.03 6.74 -12.34
N TRP A 85 3.14 7.58 -11.82
CA TRP A 85 3.04 7.88 -10.39
C TRP A 85 2.36 6.74 -9.66
N SER A 86 2.86 6.40 -8.46
CA SER A 86 2.33 5.25 -7.72
C SER A 86 1.59 5.62 -6.43
N ARG A 87 2.09 6.55 -5.60
CA ARG A 87 1.59 6.78 -4.21
C ARG A 87 1.79 8.21 -3.72
N TRP A 88 0.84 8.69 -2.90
CA TRP A 88 0.89 9.99 -2.22
C TRP A 88 0.77 9.81 -0.71
N TRP A 89 1.64 10.46 0.04
CA TRP A 89 1.56 10.55 1.50
C TRP A 89 1.16 11.99 1.88
N PRO A 90 0.39 12.22 2.95
CA PRO A 90 0.16 13.56 3.46
C PRO A 90 1.48 14.30 3.73
N PRO A 91 1.50 15.64 3.65
CA PRO A 91 2.69 16.41 3.98
C PRO A 91 3.19 16.04 5.39
N ARG A 92 4.50 15.90 5.56
CA ARG A 92 5.07 15.72 6.90
C ARG A 92 4.69 16.93 7.76
N SER A 93 4.24 16.68 8.98
CA SER A 93 4.17 17.72 10.00
C SER A 93 5.55 18.38 10.14
N PRO A 94 5.65 19.72 10.22
CA PRO A 94 6.92 20.35 10.56
C PRO A 94 7.41 19.85 11.92
N PRO A 95 8.74 19.87 12.17
CA PRO A 95 9.32 19.44 13.44
C PRO A 95 8.76 20.22 14.64
#